data_AF-A0A535ZN25-F1
#
_entry.id   AF-A0A535ZN25-F1
#
_cell.length_a   1.000
_cell.length_b   1.000
_cell.length_c   1.000
_cell.angle_alpha   90.00
_cell.angle_beta   90.00
_cell.angle_gamma   90.00
#
_symmetry.space_group_name_H-M   'P 1'
#
loop_
_entity.id
_entity.type
_entity.pdbx_description
1 polymer ?
#
loop_
_entity_poly.entity_id
_entity_poly.type
_entity_poly.pdbx_seq_one_letter_code
_entity_poly.pdbx_strand_id
1 'polypeptide(L)'
;MKWVTRANANVDRVACPWLIKRFVDPDAEFLFVAPDAVMATAERDGAIPYDVPNVELGHVDGRCSFESIIRKYQLTDPALTEIARIVHGADVAEDVRVTPQSAGLSAIARGFALLHGDADHDKIRLETPMYDALYAWCQSRVS
;
A
#
# COMPACT_ATOMS: atom_id res chain seq x y z
N MET A 1 -6.84 10.36 -10.61
CA MET A 1 -6.91 8.97 -11.15
C MET A 1 -7.72 8.11 -10.20
N LYS A 2 -8.49 7.14 -10.71
CA LYS A 2 -9.20 6.17 -9.87
C LYS A 2 -8.37 4.89 -9.74
N TRP A 3 -8.40 4.30 -8.55
CA TRP A 3 -7.68 3.08 -8.19
C TRP A 3 -8.65 2.12 -7.54
N VAL A 4 -8.52 0.82 -7.81
CA VAL A 4 -9.44 -0.18 -7.25
C VAL A 4 -8.69 -1.38 -6.69
N THR A 5 -9.15 -1.84 -5.53
CA THR A 5 -8.71 -3.10 -4.94
C THR A 5 -9.84 -3.74 -4.16
N ARG A 6 -9.59 -4.93 -3.61
CA ARG A 6 -10.54 -5.62 -2.74
C ARG A 6 -10.70 -4.89 -1.40
N ALA A 7 -11.91 -4.91 -0.85
CA ALA A 7 -12.23 -4.37 0.47
C ALA A 7 -11.52 -5.11 1.61
N ASN A 8 -11.57 -4.54 2.81
CA ASN A 8 -10.82 -4.99 3.97
C ASN A 8 -9.30 -4.94 3.73
N ALA A 9 -8.84 -3.79 3.28
CA ALA A 9 -7.44 -3.42 3.09
C ALA A 9 -6.61 -3.71 4.35
N ASN A 10 -5.41 -4.22 4.14
CA ASN A 10 -4.40 -4.36 5.17
C ASN A 10 -3.05 -3.99 4.54
N VAL A 11 -2.04 -3.71 5.38
CA VAL A 11 -0.65 -3.36 5.04
C VAL A 11 -0.50 -2.72 3.65
N ASP A 12 -0.25 -3.50 2.60
CA ASP A 12 0.02 -3.00 1.25
C ASP A 12 -1.15 -2.21 0.63
N ARG A 13 -2.40 -2.65 0.85
CA ARG A 13 -3.61 -1.94 0.37
C ARG A 13 -3.88 -0.62 1.07
N VAL A 14 -3.24 -0.36 2.21
CA VAL A 14 -3.28 0.92 2.93
C VAL A 14 -2.04 1.77 2.61
N ALA A 15 -0.87 1.14 2.51
CA ALA A 15 0.39 1.79 2.14
C ALA A 15 0.36 2.37 0.71
N CYS A 16 -0.20 1.64 -0.25
CA CYS A 16 -0.31 2.07 -1.65
C CYS A 16 -1.08 3.39 -1.79
N PRO A 17 -2.28 3.58 -1.20
CA PRO A 17 -2.96 4.87 -1.19
C PRO A 17 -2.13 6.04 -0.66
N TRP A 18 -1.36 5.82 0.42
CA TRP A 18 -0.46 6.84 0.97
C TRP A 18 0.63 7.24 -0.04
N LEU A 19 1.28 6.25 -0.67
CA LEU A 19 2.31 6.46 -1.68
C LEU A 19 1.76 7.20 -2.90
N ILE A 20 0.63 6.74 -3.43
CA ILE A 20 0.00 7.30 -4.61
C ILE A 20 -0.38 8.76 -4.37
N LYS A 21 -1.04 9.07 -3.24
CA LYS A 21 -1.46 10.45 -2.92
C LYS A 21 -0.30 11.42 -2.75
N ARG A 22 0.86 10.94 -2.31
CA ARG A 22 2.03 11.81 -2.05
C ARG A 22 2.95 11.98 -3.24
N PHE A 23 3.10 10.95 -4.08
CA PHE A 23 4.18 10.90 -5.07
C PHE A 23 3.70 10.68 -6.51
N VAL A 24 2.43 10.33 -6.71
CA VAL A 24 1.89 10.02 -8.04
C VAL A 24 0.76 10.97 -8.41
N ASP A 25 -0.26 11.08 -7.56
CA ASP A 25 -1.47 11.86 -7.84
C ASP A 25 -2.19 12.27 -6.54
N PRO A 26 -2.12 13.55 -6.13
CA PRO A 26 -2.75 14.02 -4.89
C PRO A 26 -4.28 13.92 -4.91
N ASP A 27 -4.88 13.91 -6.10
CA ASP A 27 -6.33 13.82 -6.31
C ASP A 27 -6.77 12.37 -6.56
N ALA A 28 -5.94 11.37 -6.23
CA ALA A 28 -6.27 9.96 -6.41
C ALA A 28 -7.50 9.54 -5.55
N GLU A 29 -8.42 8.84 -6.20
CA GLU A 29 -9.60 8.23 -5.60
C GLU A 29 -9.42 6.71 -5.51
N PHE A 30 -9.87 6.11 -4.40
CA PHE A 30 -9.71 4.68 -4.13
C PHE A 30 -11.08 4.02 -3.98
N LEU A 31 -11.27 2.92 -4.69
CA LEU A 31 -12.47 2.10 -4.67
C LEU A 31 -12.14 0.77 -3.99
N PHE A 32 -12.91 0.44 -2.96
CA PHE A 32 -12.81 -0.82 -2.23
C PHE A 32 -14.06 -1.64 -2.50
N VAL A 33 -13.90 -2.76 -3.20
CA VAL A 33 -15.02 -3.58 -3.67
C VAL A 33 -14.85 -5.05 -3.27
N ALA A 34 -15.89 -5.86 -3.45
CA ALA A 34 -15.75 -7.31 -3.26
C ALA A 34 -14.66 -7.87 -4.21
N PRO A 35 -13.90 -8.91 -3.81
CA PRO A 35 -12.78 -9.43 -4.61
C PRO A 35 -13.14 -9.81 -6.06
N ASP A 36 -14.33 -10.37 -6.27
CA ASP A 36 -14.86 -10.75 -7.58
C ASP A 36 -15.33 -9.55 -8.43
N ALA A 37 -15.52 -8.38 -7.82
CA ALA A 37 -15.98 -7.17 -8.49
C ALA A 37 -14.84 -6.23 -8.93
N VAL A 38 -13.59 -6.51 -8.57
CA VAL A 38 -12.44 -5.60 -8.82
C VAL A 38 -12.26 -5.32 -10.30
N MET A 39 -12.17 -6.36 -11.14
CA MET A 39 -11.91 -6.18 -12.58
C MET A 39 -13.10 -5.53 -13.30
N ALA A 40 -14.32 -5.93 -12.97
CA ALA A 40 -15.53 -5.29 -13.52
C ALA A 40 -15.61 -3.80 -13.15
N THR A 41 -15.20 -3.43 -11.93
CA THR A 41 -15.12 -2.03 -11.48
C THR A 41 -14.01 -1.29 -12.19
N ALA A 42 -12.83 -1.91 -12.38
CA ALA A 42 -11.72 -1.33 -13.14
C ALA A 42 -12.15 -0.94 -14.55
N GLU A 43 -12.82 -1.84 -15.27
CA GLU A 43 -13.33 -1.59 -16.62
C GLU A 43 -14.41 -0.52 -16.65
N ARG A 44 -15.40 -0.60 -15.76
CA ARG A 44 -16.54 0.32 -15.72
C ARG A 44 -16.12 1.75 -15.38
N ASP A 45 -15.25 1.91 -14.39
CA ASP A 45 -14.89 3.22 -13.82
C ASP A 45 -13.56 3.77 -14.34
N GLY A 46 -12.89 3.04 -15.24
CA GLY A 46 -11.54 3.37 -15.70
C GLY A 46 -10.52 3.40 -14.56
N ALA A 47 -10.73 2.56 -13.54
CA ALA A 47 -9.89 2.52 -12.35
C ALA A 47 -8.71 1.56 -12.54
N ILE A 48 -7.55 1.93 -12.00
CA ILE A 48 -6.33 1.12 -12.07
C ILE A 48 -6.38 0.06 -10.96
N PRO A 49 -6.41 -1.24 -11.29
CA PRO A 49 -6.40 -2.28 -10.28
C PRO A 49 -5.00 -2.46 -9.67
N TYR A 50 -4.95 -2.65 -8.35
CA TYR A 50 -3.70 -2.91 -7.61
C TYR A 50 -3.94 -3.89 -6.44
N ASP A 51 -2.89 -4.54 -5.96
CA ASP A 51 -2.94 -5.61 -4.94
C ASP A 51 -4.03 -6.67 -5.21
N VAL A 52 -4.10 -7.14 -6.46
CA VAL A 52 -4.93 -8.28 -6.84
C VAL A 52 -4.17 -9.20 -7.79
N PRO A 53 -4.55 -10.48 -7.92
CA PRO A 53 -3.88 -11.40 -8.83
C PRO A 53 -3.96 -10.95 -10.29
N ASN A 54 -2.91 -11.24 -11.06
CA ASN A 54 -2.85 -11.07 -12.51
C ASN A 54 -2.99 -9.62 -13.04
N VAL A 55 -2.67 -8.61 -12.23
CA VAL A 55 -2.62 -7.20 -12.67
C VAL A 55 -1.20 -6.65 -12.59
N GLU A 56 -0.93 -5.62 -13.39
CA GLU A 56 0.40 -4.98 -13.48
C GLU A 56 0.93 -4.48 -12.13
N LEU A 57 0.03 -3.99 -11.27
CA LEU A 57 0.33 -3.43 -9.95
C LEU A 57 -0.08 -4.36 -8.80
N GLY A 58 -0.03 -5.67 -9.04
CA GLY A 58 -0.13 -6.68 -7.99
C GLY A 58 1.26 -7.12 -7.50
N HIS A 59 1.30 -8.29 -6.86
CA HIS A 59 2.55 -8.95 -6.51
C HIS A 59 3.21 -9.56 -7.75
N VAL A 60 4.37 -9.04 -8.16
CA VAL A 60 5.04 -9.41 -9.41
C VAL A 60 6.55 -9.55 -9.19
N ASP A 61 7.13 -10.67 -9.62
CA ASP A 61 8.58 -10.96 -9.47
C ASP A 61 9.09 -10.87 -8.02
N GLY A 62 8.26 -11.29 -7.06
CA GLY A 62 8.58 -11.20 -5.63
C GLY A 62 8.43 -9.80 -5.02
N ARG A 63 7.96 -8.80 -5.77
CA ARG A 63 7.63 -7.46 -5.25
C ARG A 63 6.19 -7.40 -4.74
N CYS A 64 5.94 -6.61 -3.69
CA CYS A 64 4.57 -6.21 -3.33
C CYS A 64 4.08 -5.06 -4.24
N SER A 65 2.81 -4.69 -4.10
CA SER A 65 2.18 -3.66 -4.94
C SER A 65 2.82 -2.29 -4.71
N PHE A 66 3.22 -1.96 -3.48
CA PHE A 66 3.96 -0.74 -3.15
C PHE A 66 5.24 -0.60 -3.98
N GLU A 67 6.04 -1.67 -4.06
CA GLU A 67 7.27 -1.74 -4.86
C GLU A 67 6.98 -1.69 -6.36
N SER A 68 5.90 -2.33 -6.82
CA SER A 68 5.43 -2.25 -8.20
C SER A 68 5.06 -0.82 -8.61
N ILE A 69 4.40 -0.05 -7.73
CA ILE A 69 4.06 1.36 -7.96
C ILE A 69 5.31 2.22 -8.02
N ILE A 70 6.25 2.07 -7.07
CA ILE A 70 7.54 2.79 -7.10
C ILE A 70 8.23 2.59 -8.45
N ARG A 71 8.30 1.34 -8.93
CA ARG A 71 8.94 1.01 -10.20
C ARG A 71 8.19 1.62 -11.39
N LYS A 72 6.86 1.49 -11.43
CA LYS A 72 6.03 1.97 -12.55
C LYS A 72 6.16 3.48 -12.75
N TYR A 73 6.13 4.23 -11.65
CA TYR A 73 6.19 5.70 -11.68
C TYR A 73 7.61 6.26 -11.51
N GLN A 74 8.63 5.39 -11.54
CA GLN A 74 10.04 5.78 -11.48
C GLN A 74 10.36 6.69 -10.29
N LEU A 75 9.81 6.37 -9.11
CA LEU A 75 10.06 7.15 -7.90
C LEU A 75 11.46 6.85 -7.37
N THR A 76 12.34 7.85 -7.31
CA THR A 76 13.78 7.66 -7.05
C THR A 76 14.25 8.11 -5.67
N ASP A 77 13.35 8.48 -4.77
CA ASP A 77 13.73 8.90 -3.42
C ASP A 77 14.31 7.70 -2.63
N PRO A 78 15.55 7.79 -2.10
CA PRO A 78 16.14 6.71 -1.29
C PRO A 78 15.30 6.34 -0.07
N ALA A 79 14.57 7.29 0.54
CA ALA A 79 13.69 7.01 1.66
C ALA A 79 12.48 6.16 1.27
N LEU A 80 12.01 6.28 0.01
CA LEU A 80 10.98 5.39 -0.53
C LEU A 80 11.48 3.95 -0.67
N THR A 81 12.77 3.77 -0.96
CA THR A 81 13.38 2.43 -0.99
C THR A 81 13.41 1.81 0.42
N GLU A 82 13.76 2.58 1.44
CA GLU A 82 13.77 2.09 2.83
C GLU A 82 12.36 1.73 3.32
N ILE A 83 11.36 2.59 3.13
CA ILE A 83 9.99 2.28 3.56
C ILE A 83 9.39 1.13 2.75
N ALA A 84 9.73 0.98 1.47
CA ALA A 84 9.29 -0.15 0.65
C ALA A 84 9.74 -1.50 1.24
N ARG A 85 10.99 -1.59 1.74
CA ARG A 85 11.47 -2.80 2.42
C ARG A 85 10.70 -3.11 3.70
N ILE A 86 10.29 -2.08 4.44
CA ILE A 86 9.50 -2.24 5.67
C ILE A 86 8.10 -2.76 5.32
N VAL A 87 7.43 -2.12 4.34
CA VAL A 87 6.10 -2.50 3.85
C VAL A 87 6.11 -3.92 3.28
N HIS A 88 7.09 -4.26 2.45
CA HIS A 88 7.27 -5.61 1.90
C HIS A 88 7.29 -6.67 3.00
N GLY A 89 8.17 -6.52 4.00
CA GLY A 89 8.23 -7.49 5.10
C GLY A 89 6.96 -7.48 5.96
N ALA A 90 6.25 -6.35 6.07
CA ALA A 90 5.01 -6.30 6.84
C ALA A 90 3.85 -7.02 6.14
N ASP A 91 3.86 -7.04 4.80
CA ASP A 91 2.80 -7.59 3.96
C ASP A 91 3.02 -9.08 3.62
N VAL A 92 4.28 -9.46 3.34
CA VAL A 92 4.68 -10.84 3.04
C VAL A 92 5.12 -11.53 4.33
N ALA A 93 4.28 -12.46 4.83
CA ALA A 93 4.46 -13.08 6.15
C ALA A 93 5.81 -13.83 6.30
N GLU A 94 6.29 -14.45 5.23
CA GLU A 94 7.57 -15.14 5.16
C GLU A 94 8.76 -14.18 5.37
N ASP A 95 8.59 -12.91 4.97
CA ASP A 95 9.61 -11.87 4.93
C ASP A 95 9.51 -10.87 6.10
N VAL A 96 8.68 -11.16 7.10
CA VAL A 96 8.49 -10.31 8.30
C VAL A 96 9.76 -9.97 9.08
N ARG A 97 10.83 -10.74 8.86
CA ARG A 97 12.15 -10.55 9.48
C ARG A 97 13.14 -9.76 8.61
N VAL A 98 12.75 -9.30 7.41
CA VAL A 98 13.63 -8.50 6.52
C VAL A 98 14.06 -7.19 7.19
N THR A 99 13.18 -6.57 7.97
CA THR A 99 13.52 -5.44 8.85
C THR A 99 12.86 -5.60 10.22
N PRO A 100 13.49 -5.12 11.32
CA PRO A 100 12.83 -5.09 12.63
C PRO A 100 11.51 -4.30 12.64
N GLN A 101 11.38 -3.30 11.77
CA GLN A 101 10.22 -2.43 11.66
C GLN A 101 9.02 -3.16 11.03
N SER A 102 9.25 -4.14 10.17
CA SER A 102 8.21 -4.88 9.44
C SER A 102 7.21 -5.58 10.39
N ALA A 103 7.71 -6.27 11.42
CA ALA A 103 6.84 -6.93 12.40
C ALA A 103 5.95 -5.92 13.16
N GLY A 104 6.50 -4.75 13.49
CA GLY A 104 5.76 -3.68 14.17
C GLY A 104 4.67 -3.08 13.27
N LEU A 105 5.01 -2.76 12.02
CA LEU A 105 4.04 -2.25 11.05
C LEU A 105 2.92 -3.27 10.80
N SER A 106 3.26 -4.55 10.63
CA SER A 106 2.27 -5.62 10.43
C SER A 106 1.31 -5.74 11.61
N ALA A 107 1.82 -5.68 12.85
CA ALA A 107 0.99 -5.71 14.05
C ALA A 107 0.02 -4.52 14.14
N ILE A 108 0.50 -3.31 13.83
CA ILE A 108 -0.32 -2.09 13.86
C ILE A 108 -1.40 -2.13 12.78
N ALA A 109 -1.02 -2.40 11.52
CA ALA A 109 -1.96 -2.47 10.39
C ALA A 109 -3.04 -3.54 10.60
N ARG A 110 -2.65 -4.72 11.13
CA ARG A 110 -3.62 -5.76 11.49
C ARG A 110 -4.54 -5.33 12.63
N GLY A 111 -4.04 -4.55 13.59
CA GLY A 111 -4.86 -3.91 14.62
C GLY A 111 -5.95 -3.00 14.01
N PHE A 112 -5.58 -2.13 13.06
CA PHE A 112 -6.55 -1.29 12.35
C PHE A 112 -7.57 -2.12 11.56
N ALA A 113 -7.13 -3.18 10.87
CA ALA A 113 -8.03 -4.09 10.17
C ALA A 113 -9.05 -4.75 11.12
N LEU A 114 -8.63 -5.16 12.33
CA LEU A 114 -9.52 -5.73 13.35
C LEU A 114 -10.52 -4.71 13.92
N LEU A 115 -10.10 -3.45 14.08
CA LEU A 115 -10.94 -2.39 14.65
C LEU A 115 -11.96 -1.82 13.65
N HIS A 116 -11.59 -1.74 12.37
CA HIS A 116 -12.34 -1.00 11.36
C HIS A 116 -12.92 -1.87 10.24
N GLY A 117 -12.50 -3.14 10.12
CA GLY A 117 -13.02 -4.06 9.10
C GLY A 117 -12.96 -3.45 7.69
N ASP A 118 -14.10 -3.41 7.02
CA ASP A 118 -14.23 -2.92 5.63
C ASP A 118 -14.36 -1.38 5.54
N ALA A 119 -14.20 -0.64 6.65
CA ALA A 119 -14.11 0.82 6.64
C ALA A 119 -12.71 1.28 6.13
N ASP A 120 -12.40 0.93 4.88
CA ASP A 120 -11.07 1.10 4.28
C ASP A 120 -10.59 2.55 4.20
N HIS A 121 -11.50 3.48 3.91
CA HIS A 121 -11.17 4.91 3.92
C HIS A 121 -10.81 5.43 5.32
N ASP A 122 -11.44 4.91 6.37
CA ASP A 122 -11.07 5.29 7.74
C ASP A 122 -9.71 4.73 8.13
N LYS A 123 -9.39 3.50 7.75
CA LYS A 123 -8.03 2.94 7.95
C LYS A 123 -6.98 3.78 7.27
N ILE A 124 -7.17 4.14 6.00
CA ILE A 124 -6.24 5.03 5.28
C ILE A 124 -6.09 6.37 6.00
N ARG A 125 -7.19 7.01 6.41
CA ARG A 125 -7.15 8.29 7.12
C ARG A 125 -6.39 8.20 8.45
N LEU A 126 -6.60 7.13 9.21
CA LEU A 126 -5.98 6.93 10.53
C LEU A 126 -4.51 6.51 10.44
N GLU A 127 -4.15 5.73 9.42
CA GLU A 127 -2.80 5.23 9.21
C GLU A 127 -1.92 6.21 8.42
N THR A 128 -2.49 7.18 7.69
CA THR A 128 -1.72 8.19 6.93
C THR A 128 -0.66 8.91 7.80
N PRO A 129 -0.99 9.48 8.98
CA PRO A 129 0.02 10.11 9.83
C PRO A 129 1.12 9.15 10.33
N MET A 130 0.81 7.85 10.46
CA MET A 130 1.80 6.83 10.80
C MET A 130 2.78 6.61 9.66
N TYR A 131 2.30 6.48 8.42
CA TYR A 131 3.18 6.38 7.25
C TYR A 131 3.99 7.66 7.04
N ASP A 132 3.42 8.83 7.34
CA ASP A 132 4.14 10.12 7.33
C ASP A 132 5.32 10.09 8.29
N ALA A 133 5.10 9.64 9.52
CA ALA A 133 6.15 9.53 10.54
C ALA A 133 7.20 8.48 10.18
N LEU A 134 6.78 7.33 9.65
CA LEU A 134 7.68 6.26 9.23
C LEU A 134 8.57 6.70 8.06
N TYR A 135 7.99 7.40 7.08
CA TYR A 135 8.74 7.96 5.96
C TYR A 135 9.72 9.04 6.40
N ALA A 136 9.32 9.95 7.30
CA ALA A 136 10.25 10.94 7.87
C ALA A 136 11.42 10.27 8.62
N TRP A 137 11.15 9.17 9.34
CA TRP A 137 12.21 8.36 9.94
C TRP A 137 13.12 7.72 8.89
N CYS A 138 12.58 7.15 7.81
CA CYS A 138 13.37 6.64 6.69
C CYS A 138 14.25 7.73 6.07
N GLN A 139 13.73 8.95 5.89
CA GLN A 139 14.50 10.10 5.41
C GLN A 139 15.72 10.38 6.31
N SER A 140 15.53 10.38 7.63
CA SER A 140 16.63 10.60 8.59
C SER A 140 17.74 9.53 8.56
N ARG A 141 17.47 8.37 7.94
CA ARG A 141 18.43 7.26 7.84
C ARG A 141 19.24 7.26 6.55
N VAL A 142 18.75 7.92 5.52
CA VAL A 142 19.37 7.98 4.19
C VAL A 142 19.96 9.36 3.87
N SER A 143 19.71 10.34 4.74
CA SER A 143 20.27 11.70 4.71
C SER A 143 21.70 11.77 5.21
#